data_AF-A0A7X7Y8D2-F1
#
_entry.id   AF-A0A7X7Y8D2-F1
#
_cell.length_a   1.000
_cell.length_b   1.000
_cell.length_c   1.000
_cell.angle_alpha   90.00
_cell.angle_beta   90.00
_cell.angle_gamma   90.00
#
_symmetry.space_group_name_H-M   'P 1'
#
loop_
_entity.id
_entity.type
_entity.pdbx_description
1 polymer ?
#
loop_
_entity_poly.entity_id
_entity_poly.type
_entity_poly.pdbx_seq_one_letter_code
_entity_poly.pdbx_strand_id
1 'polypeptide(L)'
;MSQVRSSPGPGVRKVENFRQKRVERFESSLAQVSNHCAGRNTAVAEVLCFLSLLRNSGRIPAGATVSSSGARFQSIKGAAESPAAHCLPCQIYVNGRDPSTLTSNSQAALAIRSCFGKCTLLPLAFNHADSAAESNGLIQAFEQACREVISAEAGSYGRIDRERVRHAYDAVWCPLARQAYRAALSQKGSGKAPLPRVVRGIGMEYGMIDLESLERQRAEISEKQVHLNEVLWILQQYLVKLHVRPTALEDRRMSEMESLWG
;
A
#
# COMPACT_ATOMS: atom_id res chain seq x y z
N MET A 1 25.33 -44.75 24.41
CA MET A 1 26.00 -44.18 23.21
C MET A 1 25.40 -42.81 22.93
N SER A 2 26.11 -41.74 23.31
CA SER A 2 25.67 -40.37 23.09
C SER A 2 26.14 -39.90 21.71
N GLN A 3 25.20 -39.63 20.79
CA GLN A 3 25.54 -39.03 19.50
C GLN A 3 25.88 -37.56 19.71
N VAL A 4 27.17 -37.23 19.60
CA VAL A 4 27.66 -35.86 19.51
C VAL A 4 27.13 -35.26 18.20
N ARG A 5 26.19 -34.33 18.29
CA ARG A 5 25.78 -33.51 17.14
C ARG A 5 26.97 -32.64 16.74
N SER A 6 27.57 -32.96 15.60
CA SER A 6 28.63 -32.15 14.99
C SER A 6 28.08 -30.78 14.63
N SER A 7 28.66 -29.74 15.23
CA SER A 7 28.34 -28.36 14.87
C SER A 7 28.78 -28.07 13.42
N PRO A 8 27.96 -27.39 12.59
CA PRO A 8 28.35 -27.03 11.24
C PRO A 8 29.60 -26.13 11.24
N GLY A 9 30.49 -26.34 10.27
CA GLY A 9 31.70 -25.55 10.11
C GLY A 9 31.42 -24.06 9.78
N PRO A 10 32.41 -23.17 9.90
CA PRO A 10 32.22 -21.71 9.82
C PRO A 10 31.56 -21.21 8.52
N GLY A 11 31.86 -21.85 7.38
CA GLY A 11 31.24 -21.54 6.09
C GLY A 11 29.76 -21.95 6.01
N VAL A 12 29.42 -23.10 6.60
CA VAL A 12 28.04 -23.59 6.67
C VAL A 12 27.22 -22.74 7.63
N ARG A 13 27.78 -22.31 8.77
CA ARG A 13 27.12 -21.38 9.69
C ARG A 13 26.78 -20.03 9.05
N LYS A 14 27.65 -19.48 8.19
CA LYS A 14 27.36 -18.22 7.47
C LYS A 14 26.20 -18.40 6.48
N VAL A 15 26.18 -19.50 5.74
CA VAL A 15 25.10 -19.81 4.78
C VAL A 15 23.80 -20.13 5.50
N GLU A 16 23.85 -20.87 6.61
CA GLU A 16 22.68 -21.19 7.44
C GLU A 16 22.13 -19.96 8.17
N ASN A 17 22.98 -19.09 8.73
CA ASN A 17 22.55 -17.82 9.32
C ASN A 17 21.93 -16.89 8.28
N PHE A 18 22.49 -16.85 7.07
CA PHE A 18 21.89 -16.09 5.96
C PHE A 18 20.53 -16.66 5.56
N ARG A 19 20.40 -17.99 5.47
CA ARG A 19 19.13 -18.67 5.19
C ARG A 19 18.10 -18.46 6.29
N GLN A 20 18.45 -18.63 7.55
CA GLN A 20 17.55 -18.43 8.70
C GLN A 20 17.08 -16.98 8.79
N LYS A 21 17.99 -15.99 8.76
CA LYS A 21 17.61 -14.57 8.74
C LYS A 21 16.72 -14.21 7.56
N ARG A 22 16.94 -14.84 6.40
CA ARG A 22 16.12 -14.65 5.22
C ARG A 22 14.73 -15.26 5.41
N VAL A 23 14.61 -16.48 5.92
CA VAL A 23 13.32 -17.15 6.21
C VAL A 23 12.50 -16.40 7.26
N GLU A 24 13.11 -16.00 8.38
CA GLU A 24 12.45 -15.21 9.43
C GLU A 24 11.95 -13.84 8.91
N ARG A 25 12.74 -13.17 8.06
CA ARG A 25 12.30 -11.94 7.38
C ARG A 25 11.10 -12.19 6.49
N PHE A 26 11.06 -13.29 5.73
CA PHE A 26 9.94 -13.60 4.84
C PHE A 26 8.64 -13.91 5.59
N GLU A 27 8.69 -14.65 6.70
CA GLU A 27 7.50 -14.93 7.52
C GLU A 27 6.94 -13.66 8.19
N SER A 28 7.82 -12.84 8.78
CA SER A 28 7.44 -11.53 9.32
C SER A 28 6.84 -10.62 8.24
N SER A 29 7.43 -10.64 7.03
CA SER A 29 6.96 -9.86 5.88
C SER A 29 5.58 -10.30 5.40
N LEU A 30 5.21 -11.59 5.49
CA LEU A 30 3.90 -12.05 5.03
C LEU A 30 2.76 -11.57 5.94
N ALA A 31 2.98 -11.61 7.26
CA ALA A 31 2.04 -11.04 8.22
C ALA A 31 1.92 -9.52 8.03
N GLN A 32 3.04 -8.82 7.83
CA GLN A 32 3.07 -7.39 7.54
C GLN A 32 2.30 -7.03 6.26
N VAL A 33 2.52 -7.74 5.16
CA VAL A 33 1.75 -7.55 3.92
C VAL A 33 0.27 -7.83 4.14
N SER A 34 -0.07 -8.93 4.81
CA SER A 34 -1.47 -9.28 5.06
C SER A 34 -2.19 -8.20 5.86
N ASN A 35 -1.56 -7.70 6.92
CA ASN A 35 -2.09 -6.63 7.77
C ASN A 35 -2.21 -5.30 7.01
N HIS A 36 -1.21 -4.94 6.19
CA HIS A 36 -1.25 -3.71 5.41
C HIS A 36 -2.34 -3.74 4.33
N CYS A 37 -2.46 -4.84 3.59
CA CYS A 37 -3.53 -5.04 2.61
C CYS A 37 -4.92 -4.99 3.25
N ALA A 38 -5.11 -5.70 4.36
CA ALA A 38 -6.36 -5.67 5.10
C ALA A 38 -6.67 -4.25 5.62
N GLY A 39 -5.65 -3.55 6.12
CA GLY A 39 -5.74 -2.15 6.55
C GLY A 39 -6.18 -1.21 5.43
N ARG A 40 -5.56 -1.34 4.23
CA ARG A 40 -5.91 -0.60 3.00
C ARG A 40 -7.35 -0.84 2.59
N ASN A 41 -7.73 -2.10 2.40
CA ASN A 41 -9.08 -2.46 1.97
C ASN A 41 -10.15 -2.00 2.96
N THR A 42 -9.86 -2.10 4.26
CA THR A 42 -10.73 -1.58 5.31
C THR A 42 -10.87 -0.06 5.23
N ALA A 43 -9.76 0.67 5.11
CA ALA A 43 -9.79 2.13 5.01
C ALA A 43 -10.51 2.61 3.73
N VAL A 44 -10.33 1.92 2.60
CA VAL A 44 -11.08 2.21 1.37
C VAL A 44 -12.57 2.05 1.61
N ALA A 45 -13.00 0.89 2.13
CA ALA A 45 -14.42 0.64 2.39
C ALA A 45 -15.03 1.64 3.39
N GLU A 46 -14.32 1.99 4.46
CA GLU A 46 -14.77 3.01 5.42
C GLU A 46 -14.96 4.37 4.77
N VAL A 47 -14.03 4.82 3.92
CA VAL A 47 -14.18 6.07 3.17
C VAL A 47 -15.41 6.03 2.25
N LEU A 48 -15.61 4.92 1.53
CA LEU A 48 -16.79 4.76 0.68
C LEU A 48 -18.09 4.85 1.50
N CYS A 49 -18.15 4.23 2.67
CA CYS A 49 -19.28 4.35 3.60
C CYS A 49 -19.52 5.82 4.03
N PHE A 50 -18.47 6.55 4.44
CA PHE A 50 -18.61 7.94 4.85
C PHE A 50 -19.01 8.88 3.71
N LEU A 51 -18.52 8.65 2.49
CA LEU A 51 -18.95 9.40 1.32
C LEU A 51 -20.43 9.16 1.00
N SER A 52 -20.91 7.93 1.18
CA SER A 52 -22.35 7.61 1.05
C SER A 52 -23.19 8.35 2.09
N LEU A 53 -22.76 8.38 3.36
CA LEU A 53 -23.44 9.14 4.42
C LEU A 53 -23.47 10.64 4.12
N LEU A 54 -22.35 11.20 3.67
CA LEU A 54 -22.25 12.61 3.26
C LEU A 54 -23.17 12.92 2.07
N ARG A 55 -23.25 12.01 1.09
CA ARG A 55 -24.14 12.15 -0.07
C ARG A 55 -25.60 12.11 0.35
N ASN A 56 -26.01 11.10 1.12
CA ASN A 56 -27.40 10.89 1.52
C ASN A 56 -27.88 11.92 2.55
N SER A 57 -26.97 12.58 3.26
CA SER A 57 -27.29 13.72 4.14
C SER A 57 -27.31 15.08 3.42
N GLY A 58 -27.18 15.10 2.09
CA GLY A 58 -27.20 16.32 1.28
C GLY A 58 -25.94 17.20 1.44
N ARG A 59 -24.87 16.69 2.07
CA ARG A 59 -23.60 17.40 2.24
C ARG A 59 -22.73 17.37 1.00
N ILE A 60 -22.96 16.40 0.11
CA ILE A 60 -22.36 16.34 -1.22
C ILE A 60 -23.47 16.55 -2.26
N PRO A 61 -23.43 17.67 -3.03
CA PRO A 61 -24.43 17.96 -4.05
C PRO A 61 -24.31 17.02 -5.25
N ALA A 62 -25.37 16.94 -6.06
CA ALA A 62 -25.34 16.14 -7.28
C ALA A 62 -24.31 16.72 -8.27
N GLY A 63 -23.62 15.84 -9.00
CA GLY A 63 -22.56 16.25 -9.93
C GLY A 63 -21.27 16.73 -9.25
N ALA A 64 -21.11 16.52 -7.94
CA ALA A 64 -19.86 16.81 -7.27
C ALA A 64 -18.68 16.04 -7.87
N THR A 65 -17.52 16.69 -7.94
CA THR A 65 -16.29 16.12 -8.48
C THR A 65 -15.44 15.54 -7.36
N VAL A 66 -14.76 14.42 -7.63
CA VAL A 66 -13.69 13.90 -6.77
C VAL A 66 -12.35 14.20 -7.41
N SER A 67 -11.39 14.65 -6.60
CA SER A 67 -9.98 14.80 -6.98
C SER A 67 -9.07 14.23 -5.90
N SER A 68 -7.84 13.89 -6.26
CA SER A 68 -6.84 13.33 -5.33
C SER A 68 -5.64 14.26 -5.10
N SER A 69 -4.98 14.10 -3.94
CA SER A 69 -3.66 14.67 -3.65
C SER A 69 -2.80 13.68 -2.85
N GLY A 70 -1.53 14.03 -2.64
CA GLY A 70 -0.69 13.33 -1.68
C GLY A 70 -1.29 13.31 -0.26
N ALA A 71 -0.88 12.34 0.56
CA ALA A 71 -1.35 12.18 1.93
C ALA A 71 -1.07 13.44 2.77
N ARG A 72 -2.04 13.83 3.62
CA ARG A 72 -1.96 15.02 4.48
C ARG A 72 -1.94 14.71 5.96
N PHE A 73 -2.53 13.60 6.35
CA PHE A 73 -2.63 13.18 7.74
C PHE A 73 -1.80 11.94 7.92
N GLN A 74 -1.14 11.83 9.07
CA GLN A 74 -0.38 10.65 9.46
C GLN A 74 -0.60 10.43 10.95
N SER A 75 -1.18 9.28 11.32
CA SER A 75 -1.52 8.99 12.72
C SER A 75 -0.30 8.57 13.57
N ILE A 76 0.77 8.10 12.95
CA ILE A 76 1.96 7.58 13.62
C ILE A 76 3.21 8.09 12.92
N LYS A 77 4.17 8.65 13.67
CA LYS A 77 5.47 9.04 13.14
C LYS A 77 6.36 7.81 12.92
N GLY A 78 6.85 7.62 11.69
CA GLY A 78 7.80 6.56 11.36
C GLY A 78 9.24 6.88 11.76
N ALA A 79 10.12 5.88 11.63
CA ALA A 79 11.58 6.00 11.77
C ALA A 79 12.27 5.66 10.44
N ALA A 80 13.58 5.92 10.31
CA ALA A 80 14.32 5.66 9.06
C ALA A 80 14.24 4.17 8.63
N GLU A 81 14.33 3.25 9.59
CA GLU A 81 14.29 1.80 9.37
C GLU A 81 12.87 1.27 9.09
N SER A 82 11.85 1.97 9.62
CA SER A 82 10.44 1.61 9.53
C SER A 82 9.60 2.86 9.29
N PRO A 83 9.66 3.43 8.07
CA PRO A 83 8.82 4.56 7.72
C PRO A 83 7.34 4.17 7.82
N ALA A 84 6.49 5.17 8.05
CA ALA A 84 5.06 4.95 7.99
C ALA A 84 4.64 4.74 6.52
N ALA A 85 3.90 3.67 6.25
CA ALA A 85 3.27 3.39 4.97
C ALA A 85 1.77 3.65 5.09
N HIS A 86 1.22 4.49 4.21
CA HIS A 86 -0.20 4.82 4.23
C HIS A 86 -1.04 3.64 3.75
N CYS A 87 -2.14 3.39 4.45
CA CYS A 87 -3.10 2.38 4.00
C CYS A 87 -3.84 2.84 2.75
N LEU A 88 -4.30 4.10 2.71
CA LEU A 88 -4.92 4.69 1.53
C LEU A 88 -3.88 5.20 0.54
N PRO A 89 -4.12 5.08 -0.79
CA PRO A 89 -3.17 5.51 -1.81
C PRO A 89 -3.09 7.03 -1.96
N CYS A 90 -4.10 7.78 -1.50
CA CYS A 90 -4.14 9.23 -1.60
C CYS A 90 -5.14 9.84 -0.63
N GLN A 91 -5.05 11.17 -0.48
CA GLN A 91 -6.15 11.98 0.05
C GLN A 91 -7.14 12.27 -1.09
N ILE A 92 -8.45 12.18 -0.82
CA ILE A 92 -9.47 12.68 -1.75
C ILE A 92 -10.13 13.97 -1.25
N TYR A 93 -10.62 14.74 -2.22
CA TYR A 93 -11.41 15.96 -2.04
C TYR A 93 -12.69 15.85 -2.84
N VAL A 94 -13.77 16.38 -2.29
CA VAL A 94 -15.05 16.53 -2.97
C VAL A 94 -15.29 18.01 -3.20
N ASN A 95 -15.40 18.43 -4.46
CA ASN A 95 -15.43 19.85 -4.87
C ASN A 95 -14.29 20.67 -4.23
N GLY A 96 -13.07 20.11 -4.22
CA GLY A 96 -11.89 20.76 -3.64
C GLY A 96 -11.85 20.81 -2.10
N ARG A 97 -12.84 20.23 -1.41
CA ARG A 97 -12.93 20.22 0.06
C ARG A 97 -12.60 18.85 0.63
N ASP A 98 -11.91 18.85 1.77
CA ASP A 98 -11.65 17.64 2.54
C ASP A 98 -12.99 17.07 3.06
N PRO A 99 -13.28 15.77 2.87
CA PRO A 99 -14.56 15.17 3.26
C PRO A 99 -14.90 15.35 4.75
N SER A 100 -13.90 15.41 5.63
CA SER A 100 -14.11 15.63 7.07
C SER A 100 -14.69 17.01 7.38
N THR A 101 -14.54 17.98 6.47
CA THR A 101 -15.07 19.34 6.63
C THR A 101 -16.50 19.51 6.11
N LEU A 102 -17.07 18.44 5.54
CA LEU A 102 -18.42 18.44 4.98
C LEU A 102 -19.49 18.05 6.00
N THR A 103 -19.09 17.64 7.21
CA THR A 103 -19.99 17.32 8.33
C THR A 103 -19.71 18.23 9.51
N SER A 104 -20.77 18.55 10.27
CA SER A 104 -20.68 19.25 11.55
C SER A 104 -20.51 18.29 12.73
N ASN A 105 -20.69 16.99 12.51
CA ASN A 105 -20.48 15.97 13.53
C ASN A 105 -18.96 15.73 13.71
N SER A 106 -18.42 16.13 14.85
CA SER A 106 -16.99 16.07 15.15
C SER A 106 -16.45 14.64 15.22
N GLN A 107 -17.25 13.67 15.67
CA GLN A 107 -16.87 12.26 15.72
C GLN A 107 -16.78 11.68 14.31
N ALA A 108 -17.75 11.98 13.44
CA ALA A 108 -17.72 11.58 12.04
C ALA A 108 -16.54 12.24 11.30
N ALA A 109 -16.28 13.54 11.52
CA ALA A 109 -15.14 14.23 10.94
C ALA A 109 -13.80 13.59 11.37
N LEU A 110 -13.66 13.24 12.66
CA LEU A 110 -12.47 12.56 13.17
C LEU A 110 -12.31 11.15 12.60
N ALA A 111 -13.41 10.40 12.47
CA ALA A 111 -13.38 9.05 11.88
C ALA A 111 -12.93 9.11 10.42
N ILE A 112 -13.47 10.05 9.63
CA ILE A 112 -13.06 10.29 8.24
C ILE A 112 -11.56 10.60 8.17
N ARG A 113 -11.06 11.54 8.98
CA ARG A 113 -9.61 11.87 9.01
C ARG A 113 -8.77 10.69 9.43
N SER A 114 -9.26 9.86 10.34
CA SER A 114 -8.55 8.67 10.82
C SER A 114 -8.34 7.65 9.70
N CYS A 115 -9.30 7.50 8.77
CA CYS A 115 -9.11 6.67 7.59
C CYS A 115 -7.93 7.16 6.73
N PHE A 116 -7.83 8.48 6.48
CA PHE A 116 -6.74 9.10 5.73
C PHE A 116 -5.39 9.10 6.45
N GLY A 117 -5.42 9.19 7.78
CA GLY A 117 -4.23 9.14 8.62
C GLY A 117 -3.69 7.73 8.85
N LYS A 118 -4.44 6.68 8.50
CA LYS A 118 -4.11 5.30 8.83
C LYS A 118 -2.82 4.86 8.16
N CYS A 119 -1.84 4.52 8.98
CA CYS A 119 -0.53 4.05 8.56
C CYS A 119 -0.15 2.76 9.29
N THR A 120 0.77 2.01 8.70
CA THR A 120 1.49 0.90 9.31
C THR A 120 2.98 1.22 9.31
N LEU A 121 3.72 0.77 10.33
CA LEU A 121 5.18 0.91 10.35
C LEU A 121 5.78 -0.28 9.64
N LEU A 122 6.38 -0.04 8.48
CA LEU A 122 6.82 -1.10 7.58
C LEU A 122 8.20 -0.79 6.99
N PRO A 123 8.96 -1.81 6.56
CA PRO A 123 10.19 -1.61 5.82
C PRO A 123 9.97 -0.71 4.59
N LEU A 124 11.00 0.06 4.23
CA LEU A 124 10.95 1.01 3.12
C LEU A 124 10.49 0.39 1.78
N ALA A 125 10.74 -0.91 1.56
CA ALA A 125 10.27 -1.65 0.39
C ALA A 125 8.74 -1.58 0.19
N PHE A 126 7.95 -1.46 1.26
CA PHE A 126 6.49 -1.29 1.18
C PHE A 126 6.11 0.05 0.56
N ASN A 127 6.75 1.14 1.00
CA ASN A 127 6.54 2.45 0.40
C ASN A 127 6.93 2.46 -1.08
N HIS A 128 8.01 1.78 -1.46
CA HIS A 128 8.38 1.64 -2.87
C HIS A 128 7.39 0.82 -3.70
N ALA A 129 6.82 -0.25 -3.12
CA ALA A 129 5.74 -1.01 -3.75
C ALA A 129 4.47 -0.16 -3.90
N ASP A 130 4.09 0.59 -2.87
CA ASP A 130 2.93 1.48 -2.88
C ASP A 130 3.08 2.58 -3.92
N SER A 131 4.20 3.31 -3.93
CA SER A 131 4.47 4.33 -4.95
C SER A 131 4.51 3.77 -6.37
N ALA A 132 4.98 2.52 -6.54
CA ALA A 132 4.93 1.86 -7.84
C ALA A 132 3.48 1.57 -8.26
N ALA A 133 2.62 1.09 -7.36
CA ALA A 133 1.21 0.86 -7.66
C ALA A 133 0.44 2.17 -7.91
N GLU A 134 0.69 3.20 -7.11
CA GLU A 134 0.11 4.55 -7.22
C GLU A 134 0.39 5.19 -8.58
N SER A 135 1.66 5.16 -9.02
CA SER A 135 2.06 5.65 -10.35
C SER A 135 1.50 4.84 -11.52
N ASN A 136 0.96 3.64 -11.26
CA ASN A 136 0.39 2.74 -12.25
C ASN A 136 -1.13 2.60 -12.16
N GLY A 137 -1.83 3.53 -11.49
CA GLY A 137 -3.29 3.58 -11.53
C GLY A 137 -4.00 3.37 -10.20
N LEU A 138 -3.29 3.08 -9.10
CA LEU A 138 -3.95 2.79 -7.82
C LEU A 138 -4.67 4.02 -7.24
N ILE A 139 -4.12 5.22 -7.44
CA ILE A 139 -4.77 6.48 -7.04
C ILE A 139 -6.07 6.66 -7.82
N GLN A 140 -6.02 6.45 -9.13
CA GLN A 140 -7.16 6.59 -10.04
C GLN A 140 -8.24 5.54 -9.73
N ALA A 141 -7.85 4.32 -9.38
CA ALA A 141 -8.76 3.27 -8.94
C ALA A 141 -9.56 3.70 -7.70
N PHE A 142 -8.88 4.28 -6.70
CA PHE A 142 -9.54 4.75 -5.48
C PHE A 142 -10.44 5.96 -5.76
N GLU A 143 -9.96 6.91 -6.55
CA GLU A 143 -10.73 8.09 -6.95
C GLU A 143 -12.01 7.70 -7.70
N GLN A 144 -11.92 6.74 -8.62
CA GLN A 144 -13.08 6.25 -9.39
C GLN A 144 -14.10 5.53 -8.50
N ALA A 145 -13.65 4.72 -7.53
CA ALA A 145 -14.55 4.11 -6.55
C ALA A 145 -15.26 5.17 -5.69
N CYS A 146 -14.57 6.23 -5.30
CA CYS A 146 -15.18 7.36 -4.58
C CYS A 146 -16.21 8.08 -5.46
N ARG A 147 -15.93 8.30 -6.74
CA ARG A 147 -16.86 8.91 -7.70
C ARG A 147 -18.14 8.08 -7.85
N GLU A 148 -18.01 6.76 -7.98
CA GLU A 148 -19.15 5.82 -8.09
C GLU A 148 -20.12 5.95 -6.92
N VAL A 149 -19.60 6.13 -5.69
CA VAL A 149 -20.46 6.31 -4.51
C VAL A 149 -21.20 7.64 -4.54
N ILE A 150 -20.55 8.73 -4.94
CA ILE A 150 -21.16 10.06 -4.85
C ILE A 150 -21.99 10.44 -6.08
N SER A 151 -21.87 9.72 -7.21
CA SER A 151 -22.62 9.99 -8.44
C SER A 151 -24.08 9.54 -8.38
N ALA A 152 -24.44 8.67 -7.43
CA ALA A 152 -25.81 8.20 -7.26
C ALA A 152 -26.76 9.33 -6.83
N GLU A 153 -28.06 9.13 -7.06
CA GLU A 153 -29.09 9.94 -6.41
C GLU A 153 -28.97 9.84 -4.89
N ALA A 154 -29.35 10.89 -4.18
CA ALA A 154 -29.31 10.87 -2.73
C ALA A 154 -30.31 9.83 -2.21
N GLY A 155 -29.81 8.85 -1.46
CA GLY A 155 -30.63 7.86 -0.77
C GLY A 155 -31.23 8.39 0.53
N SER A 156 -31.66 7.47 1.39
CA SER A 156 -32.25 7.79 2.69
C SER A 156 -31.30 8.56 3.61
N TYR A 157 -31.76 9.68 4.15
CA TYR A 157 -30.98 10.52 5.06
C TYR A 157 -30.38 9.71 6.21
N GLY A 158 -29.09 9.90 6.46
CA GLY A 158 -28.36 9.23 7.55
C GLY A 158 -28.13 7.73 7.36
N ARG A 159 -28.40 7.18 6.17
CA ARG A 159 -28.14 5.77 5.85
C ARG A 159 -27.08 5.61 4.79
N ILE A 160 -26.33 4.52 4.85
CA ILE A 160 -25.39 4.14 3.79
C ILE A 160 -26.18 3.45 2.69
N ASP A 161 -25.92 3.82 1.43
CA ASP A 161 -26.32 3.02 0.27
C ASP A 161 -25.39 1.81 0.17
N ARG A 162 -25.79 0.72 0.84
CA ARG A 162 -24.95 -0.48 1.02
C ARG A 162 -24.66 -1.17 -0.29
N GLU A 163 -25.64 -1.23 -1.19
CA GLU A 163 -25.47 -1.84 -2.51
C GLU A 163 -24.47 -1.06 -3.34
N ARG A 164 -24.59 0.28 -3.37
CA ARG A 164 -23.63 1.12 -4.10
C ARG A 164 -22.23 1.05 -3.53
N VAL A 165 -22.08 1.10 -2.21
CA VAL A 165 -20.76 1.01 -1.56
C VAL A 165 -20.10 -0.34 -1.87
N ARG A 166 -20.87 -1.44 -1.81
CA ARG A 166 -20.36 -2.76 -2.19
C ARG A 166 -20.01 -2.82 -3.67
N HIS A 167 -20.84 -2.25 -4.55
CA HIS A 167 -20.55 -2.18 -5.98
C HIS A 167 -19.28 -1.38 -6.27
N ALA A 168 -19.13 -0.18 -5.69
CA ALA A 168 -17.93 0.63 -5.81
C ALA A 168 -16.67 -0.10 -5.32
N TYR A 169 -16.79 -0.92 -4.27
CA TYR A 169 -15.66 -1.72 -3.79
C TYR A 169 -15.36 -2.94 -4.67
N ASP A 170 -16.37 -3.77 -4.92
CA ASP A 170 -16.22 -5.09 -5.56
C ASP A 170 -16.05 -4.99 -7.08
N ALA A 171 -16.77 -4.05 -7.73
CA ALA A 171 -16.79 -3.90 -9.19
C ALA A 171 -15.89 -2.78 -9.71
N VAL A 172 -15.49 -1.81 -8.88
CA VAL A 172 -14.63 -0.69 -9.30
C VAL A 172 -13.25 -0.74 -8.65
N TRP A 173 -13.16 -0.63 -7.31
CA TRP A 173 -11.88 -0.62 -6.61
C TRP A 173 -11.07 -1.90 -6.84
N CYS A 174 -11.65 -3.08 -6.55
CA CYS A 174 -10.91 -4.34 -6.63
C CYS A 174 -10.36 -4.65 -8.04
N PRO A 175 -11.13 -4.53 -9.14
CA PRO A 175 -10.61 -4.78 -10.48
C PRO A 175 -9.52 -3.78 -10.89
N LEU A 176 -9.70 -2.49 -10.61
CA LEU A 176 -8.75 -1.45 -11.01
C LEU A 176 -7.48 -1.47 -10.16
N ALA A 177 -7.58 -1.72 -8.85
CA ALA A 177 -6.41 -1.94 -8.00
C ALA A 177 -5.60 -3.16 -8.46
N ARG A 178 -6.27 -4.25 -8.87
CA ARG A 178 -5.61 -5.43 -9.45
C ARG A 178 -4.85 -5.07 -10.72
N GLN A 179 -5.43 -4.25 -11.59
CA GLN A 179 -4.78 -3.77 -12.80
C GLN A 179 -3.53 -2.94 -12.46
N ALA A 180 -3.64 -2.01 -11.49
CA ALA A 180 -2.52 -1.18 -11.05
C ALA A 180 -1.35 -2.01 -10.50
N TYR A 181 -1.64 -3.01 -9.66
CA TYR A 181 -0.58 -3.90 -9.14
C TYR A 181 0.09 -4.72 -10.26
N ARG A 182 -0.67 -5.22 -11.25
CA ARG A 182 -0.11 -5.94 -12.41
C ARG A 182 0.75 -5.04 -13.29
N ALA A 183 0.31 -3.80 -13.52
CA ALA A 183 1.06 -2.81 -14.28
C ALA A 183 2.38 -2.46 -13.55
N ALA A 184 2.33 -2.23 -12.24
CA ALA A 184 3.52 -1.99 -11.42
C ALA A 184 4.51 -3.17 -11.45
N LEU A 185 4.03 -4.42 -11.34
CA LEU A 185 4.86 -5.61 -11.48
C LEU A 185 5.56 -5.67 -12.86
N SER A 186 4.81 -5.39 -13.93
CA SER A 186 5.34 -5.41 -15.29
C SER A 186 6.38 -4.32 -15.51
N GLN A 187 6.14 -3.11 -14.99
CA GLN A 187 7.09 -2.00 -15.08
C GLN A 187 8.37 -2.28 -14.27
N LYS A 188 8.26 -2.77 -13.03
CA LYS A 188 9.42 -3.08 -12.19
C LYS A 188 10.19 -4.31 -12.69
N GLY A 189 9.49 -5.32 -13.21
CA GLY A 189 10.09 -6.55 -13.74
C GLY A 189 10.75 -6.40 -15.12
N SER A 190 10.37 -5.39 -15.90
CA SER A 190 10.97 -5.10 -17.22
C SER A 190 12.24 -4.24 -17.16
N GLY A 191 12.64 -3.76 -15.97
CA GLY A 191 13.87 -3.04 -15.78
C GLY A 191 15.08 -3.90 -16.16
N LYS A 192 15.71 -3.63 -17.31
CA LYS A 192 17.02 -4.20 -17.67
C LYS A 192 17.99 -3.94 -16.52
N ALA A 193 18.60 -4.98 -15.96
CA ALA A 193 19.66 -4.83 -14.97
C ALA A 193 20.73 -3.87 -15.55
N PRO A 194 21.16 -2.84 -14.80
CA PRO A 194 22.23 -1.98 -15.27
C PRO A 194 23.48 -2.85 -15.47
N LEU A 195 23.98 -2.88 -16.71
CA LEU A 195 25.27 -3.52 -17.00
C LEU A 195 26.35 -2.85 -16.15
N PRO A 196 27.30 -3.61 -15.57
CA PRO A 196 28.41 -3.03 -14.82
C PRO A 196 29.12 -1.98 -15.67
N ARG A 197 29.23 -0.73 -15.18
CA ARG A 197 30.06 0.28 -15.83
C ARG A 197 31.52 -0.11 -15.65
N VAL A 198 32.17 -0.52 -16.73
CA VAL A 198 33.63 -0.67 -16.78
C VAL A 198 34.24 0.73 -16.64
N VAL A 199 34.81 1.04 -15.48
CA VAL A 199 35.61 2.25 -15.29
C VAL A 199 36.97 2.01 -15.95
N ARG A 200 37.19 2.58 -17.14
CA ARG A 200 38.54 2.70 -17.72
C ARG A 200 39.15 3.97 -17.16
N GLY A 201 40.07 3.84 -16.20
CA GLY A 201 40.81 4.98 -15.66
C GLY A 201 41.69 5.63 -16.75
N ILE A 202 41.62 6.95 -16.86
CA ILE A 202 42.56 7.74 -17.66
C ILE A 202 43.89 7.74 -16.91
N GLY A 203 44.94 7.17 -17.52
CA GLY A 203 46.32 7.29 -17.04
C GLY A 203 46.92 6.09 -16.32
N MET A 204 46.27 4.92 -16.30
CA MET A 204 46.94 3.67 -15.84
C MET A 204 47.25 2.76 -17.02
N GLU A 205 48.54 2.45 -17.18
CA GLU A 205 49.03 1.40 -18.06
C GLU A 205 48.24 0.11 -17.85
N TYR A 206 47.81 -0.50 -18.97
CA TYR A 206 47.23 -1.83 -19.12
C TYR A 206 46.70 -2.54 -17.85
N GLY A 207 45.38 -2.49 -17.67
CA GLY A 207 44.62 -3.70 -17.32
C GLY A 207 44.59 -4.17 -15.87
N MET A 208 44.98 -3.36 -14.88
CA MET A 208 44.74 -3.70 -13.47
C MET A 208 43.29 -3.33 -13.07
N ILE A 209 42.45 -4.35 -12.92
CA ILE A 209 41.11 -4.22 -12.37
C ILE A 209 41.22 -4.03 -10.85
N ASP A 210 40.72 -2.91 -10.33
CA ASP A 210 40.54 -2.73 -8.89
C ASP A 210 39.46 -3.69 -8.38
N LEU A 211 39.91 -4.80 -7.77
CA LEU A 211 39.05 -5.83 -7.23
C LEU A 211 38.16 -5.30 -6.10
N GLU A 212 38.62 -4.34 -5.29
CA GLU A 212 37.79 -3.74 -4.23
C GLU A 212 36.67 -2.89 -4.80
N SER A 213 36.94 -2.10 -5.85
CA SER A 213 35.92 -1.31 -6.55
C SER A 213 34.88 -2.22 -7.22
N LEU A 214 35.32 -3.32 -7.85
CA LEU A 214 34.40 -4.31 -8.40
C LEU A 214 33.57 -5.01 -7.32
N GLU A 215 34.16 -5.35 -6.18
CA GLU A 215 33.43 -5.97 -5.06
C GLU A 215 32.39 -5.03 -4.46
N ARG A 216 32.72 -3.73 -4.29
CA ARG A 216 31.75 -2.71 -3.86
C ARG A 216 30.62 -2.54 -4.87
N GLN A 217 30.94 -2.45 -6.16
CA GLN A 217 29.92 -2.39 -7.21
C GLN A 217 29.04 -3.65 -7.25
N ARG A 218 29.63 -4.85 -7.09
CA ARG A 218 28.88 -6.11 -7.01
C ARG A 218 27.98 -6.15 -5.78
N ALA A 219 28.46 -5.67 -4.63
CA ALA A 219 27.66 -5.57 -3.40
C ALA A 219 26.49 -4.60 -3.59
N GLU A 220 26.72 -3.42 -4.15
CA GLU A 220 25.66 -2.44 -4.45
C GLU A 220 24.62 -2.97 -5.45
N ILE A 221 25.07 -3.64 -6.52
CA ILE A 221 24.17 -4.29 -7.49
C ILE A 221 23.36 -5.38 -6.80
N SER A 222 24.01 -6.19 -5.95
CA SER A 222 23.34 -7.25 -5.21
C SER A 222 22.30 -6.70 -4.23
N GLU A 223 22.59 -5.60 -3.54
CA GLU A 223 21.66 -4.96 -2.60
C GLU A 223 20.47 -4.34 -3.33
N LYS A 224 20.70 -3.62 -4.44
CA LYS A 224 19.63 -3.09 -5.30
C LYS A 224 18.75 -4.20 -5.86
N GLN A 225 19.35 -5.34 -6.22
CA GLN A 225 18.60 -6.49 -6.72
C GLN A 225 17.76 -7.16 -5.62
N VAL A 226 18.29 -7.30 -4.41
CA VAL A 226 17.54 -7.80 -3.24
C VAL A 226 16.35 -6.89 -2.96
N HIS A 227 16.57 -5.58 -2.92
CA HIS A 227 15.51 -4.61 -2.71
C HIS A 227 14.43 -4.66 -3.80
N LEU A 228 14.82 -4.77 -5.08
CA LEU A 228 13.86 -4.94 -6.18
C LEU A 228 13.04 -6.23 -6.02
N ASN A 229 13.68 -7.34 -5.65
CA ASN A 229 12.99 -8.61 -5.43
C ASN A 229 11.98 -8.52 -4.27
N GLU A 230 12.30 -7.79 -3.20
CA GLU A 230 11.37 -7.53 -2.09
C GLU A 230 10.16 -6.72 -2.57
N VAL A 231 10.36 -5.64 -3.32
CA VAL A 231 9.28 -4.83 -3.89
C VAL A 231 8.37 -5.66 -4.80
N LEU A 232 8.95 -6.46 -5.69
CA LEU A 232 8.19 -7.35 -6.58
C LEU A 232 7.40 -8.40 -5.79
N TRP A 233 7.99 -8.98 -4.76
CA TRP A 233 7.32 -9.93 -3.88
C TRP A 233 6.15 -9.29 -3.14
N ILE A 234 6.32 -8.09 -2.58
CA ILE A 234 5.24 -7.33 -1.91
C ILE A 234 4.08 -7.07 -2.88
N LEU A 235 4.36 -6.57 -4.08
CA LEU A 235 3.34 -6.33 -5.11
C LEU A 235 2.58 -7.61 -5.49
N GLN A 236 3.28 -8.74 -5.60
CA GLN A 236 2.65 -10.04 -5.86
C GLN A 236 1.75 -10.46 -4.70
N GLN A 237 2.19 -10.25 -3.46
CA GLN A 237 1.36 -10.52 -2.29
C GLN A 237 0.14 -9.59 -2.21
N TYR A 238 0.25 -8.32 -2.62
CA TYR A 238 -0.91 -7.42 -2.73
C TYR A 238 -1.98 -7.98 -3.66
N LEU A 239 -1.59 -8.50 -4.82
CA LEU A 239 -2.51 -9.18 -5.74
C LEU A 239 -3.20 -10.38 -5.10
N VAL A 240 -2.43 -11.22 -4.40
CA VAL A 240 -2.97 -12.39 -3.72
C VAL A 240 -3.95 -11.97 -2.64
N LYS A 241 -3.68 -10.90 -1.86
CA LYS A 241 -4.49 -10.53 -0.70
C LYS A 241 -5.67 -9.59 -1.01
N LEU A 242 -5.74 -9.03 -2.22
CA LEU A 242 -6.79 -8.07 -2.60
C LEU A 242 -8.22 -8.63 -2.50
N HIS A 243 -8.40 -9.95 -2.63
CA HIS A 243 -9.72 -10.60 -2.56
C HIS A 243 -10.32 -10.68 -1.15
N VAL A 244 -9.54 -10.40 -0.11
CA VAL A 244 -10.05 -10.44 1.27
C VAL A 244 -11.01 -9.26 1.46
N ARG A 245 -12.30 -9.59 1.58
CA ARG A 245 -13.36 -8.60 1.76
C ARG A 245 -13.23 -7.94 3.15
N PRO A 246 -13.21 -6.61 3.25
CA PRO A 246 -13.09 -5.93 4.52
C PRO A 246 -14.39 -6.00 5.31
N THR A 247 -14.29 -6.16 6.63
CA THR A 247 -15.45 -6.20 7.54
C THR A 247 -16.26 -4.91 7.50
N ALA A 248 -15.66 -3.78 7.10
CA ALA A 248 -16.34 -2.51 6.90
C ALA A 248 -17.53 -2.57 5.92
N LEU A 249 -17.60 -3.61 5.08
CA LEU A 249 -18.72 -3.84 4.15
C LEU A 249 -19.85 -4.73 4.71
N GLU A 250 -19.68 -5.27 5.92
CA GLU A 250 -20.71 -6.03 6.63
C GLU A 250 -21.82 -5.10 7.12
N ASP A 251 -23.08 -5.55 7.04
CA ASP A 251 -24.24 -4.74 7.44
C ASP A 251 -24.14 -4.22 8.88
N ARG A 252 -23.61 -5.05 9.78
CA ARG A 252 -23.37 -4.68 11.18
C ARG A 252 -22.41 -3.49 11.28
N ARG A 253 -21.27 -3.53 10.58
CA ARG A 253 -20.28 -2.45 10.62
C ARG A 253 -20.78 -1.18 9.96
N MET A 254 -21.51 -1.29 8.85
CA MET A 254 -22.17 -0.14 8.23
C MET A 254 -23.19 0.49 9.18
N SER A 255 -23.97 -0.31 9.91
CA SER A 255 -24.94 0.18 10.90
C SER A 255 -24.26 0.88 12.08
N GLU A 256 -23.11 0.39 12.53
CA GLU A 256 -22.28 1.06 13.55
C GLU A 256 -21.81 2.44 13.05
N MET A 257 -21.41 2.56 11.78
CA MET A 257 -21.04 3.86 11.18
C MET A 257 -22.23 4.81 11.02
N GLU A 258 -23.41 4.30 10.64
CA GLU A 258 -24.65 5.08 10.60
C GLU A 258 -25.01 5.63 11.98
N SER A 259 -24.76 4.85 13.04
CA SER A 259 -25.01 5.27 14.43
C SER A 259 -24.07 6.38 14.89
N LEU A 260 -22.86 6.47 14.33
CA LEU A 260 -21.96 7.61 14.56
C LEU A 260 -22.42 8.89 13.84
N TRP A 261 -23.32 8.76 12.86
CA TRP A 261 -23.79 9.85 12.01
C TRP A 261 -25.01 10.58 12.57
N GLY A 262 -25.96 9.82 13.13
CA GLY A 262 -27.19 10.32 13.75
C GLY A 262 -26.91 11.16 15.00
#